data_AF-A0A7S2HTH4-F1
#
_entry.id   AF-A0A7S2HTH4-F1
#
_cell.length_a   1.000
_cell.length_b   1.000
_cell.length_c   1.000
_cell.angle_alpha   90.00
_cell.angle_beta   90.00
_cell.angle_gamma   90.00
#
_symmetry.space_group_name_H-M   'P 1'
#
loop_
_entity.id
_entity.type
_entity.pdbx_description
1 polymer ?
#
loop_
_entity_poly.entity_id
_entity_poly.type
_entity_poly.pdbx_seq_one_letter_code
_entity_poly.pdbx_strand_id
1 'polypeptide(L)'
;VKVSFEVRHPASAVDAGLRVVGGCQELGNWNTESALELVRGSEAADIWHGEVQLPSLSGRFEFKFTAVAQDRSVTWEPINGNREASLAGRDSLRVVADFGRT
;
A
#
# COMPACT_ATOMS: atom_id res chain seq x y z
N VAL A 1 11.73 -5.39 -9.79
CA VAL A 1 10.41 -6.04 -9.94
C VAL A 1 9.33 -4.98 -9.95
N LYS A 2 8.40 -5.02 -10.92
CA LYS A 2 7.22 -4.14 -10.91
C LYS A 2 6.19 -4.69 -9.93
N VAL A 3 5.80 -3.92 -8.93
CA VAL A 3 4.74 -4.32 -7.98
C VAL A 3 3.52 -3.44 -8.17
N SER A 4 2.36 -4.06 -8.41
CA SER A 4 1.07 -3.40 -8.38
C SER A 4 0.31 -3.76 -7.11
N PHE A 5 -0.15 -2.74 -6.39
CA PHE A 5 -1.00 -2.88 -5.22
C PHE A 5 -2.44 -2.59 -5.63
N GLU A 6 -3.34 -3.41 -5.13
CA GLU A 6 -4.78 -3.20 -5.16
C GLU A 6 -5.32 -3.47 -3.76
N VAL A 7 -6.02 -2.49 -3.19
CA VAL A 7 -6.61 -2.63 -1.86
C VAL A 7 -8.05 -2.15 -1.87
N ARG A 8 -8.93 -2.97 -1.31
CA ARG A 8 -10.31 -2.60 -1.10
C ARG A 8 -10.47 -1.83 0.20
N HIS A 9 -10.98 -0.62 0.11
CA HIS A 9 -11.36 0.20 1.26
C HIS A 9 -12.41 1.24 0.83
N PRO A 10 -13.57 1.34 1.53
CA PRO A 10 -14.60 2.29 1.16
C PRO A 10 -14.07 3.72 1.13
N ALA A 11 -14.35 4.45 0.05
CA ALA A 11 -13.89 5.85 -0.04
C ALA A 11 -14.56 6.75 1.01
N SER A 12 -15.76 6.39 1.47
CA SER A 12 -16.41 7.06 2.60
C SER A 12 -15.67 6.90 3.93
N ALA A 13 -14.71 5.96 4.02
CA ALA A 13 -13.86 5.75 5.20
C ALA A 13 -12.47 6.39 5.06
N VAL A 14 -12.19 7.06 3.93
CA VAL A 14 -10.90 7.69 3.62
C VAL A 14 -11.13 9.14 3.24
N ASP A 15 -10.73 10.07 4.09
CA ASP A 15 -11.04 11.48 3.81
C ASP A 15 -10.09 12.10 2.78
N ALA A 16 -8.78 11.84 2.87
CA ALA A 16 -7.76 12.49 2.03
C ALA A 16 -7.00 11.53 1.11
N GLY A 17 -6.83 10.26 1.48
CA GLY A 17 -6.25 9.27 0.58
C GLY A 17 -5.74 7.99 1.25
N LEU A 18 -5.39 7.01 0.43
CA LEU A 18 -4.83 5.73 0.86
C LEU A 18 -3.39 5.60 0.35
N ARG A 19 -2.50 5.03 1.16
CA ARG A 19 -1.08 4.90 0.84
C ARG A 19 -0.54 3.51 1.19
N VAL A 20 0.60 3.17 0.61
CA VAL A 20 1.42 1.99 0.96
C VAL A 20 2.76 2.47 1.49
N VAL A 21 3.09 2.04 2.69
CA VAL A 21 4.38 2.31 3.35
C VAL A 21 5.06 0.99 3.68
N GLY A 22 6.38 0.91 3.56
CA GLY A 22 7.12 -0.32 3.80
C GLY A 22 8.58 -0.10 4.11
N GLY A 23 9.29 -1.18 4.40
CA GLY A 23 10.68 -1.13 4.87
C GLY A 23 11.74 -0.81 3.82
N CYS A 24 11.36 -0.72 2.53
CA CYS A 24 12.30 -0.33 1.47
C CYS A 24 12.16 1.15 1.13
N GLN A 25 13.20 1.72 0.49
CA GLN A 25 13.25 3.14 0.14
C GLN A 25 12.08 3.55 -0.76
N GLU A 26 11.73 2.71 -1.73
CA GLU A 26 10.67 2.97 -2.71
C GLU A 26 9.27 2.95 -2.09
N LEU A 27 9.13 2.39 -0.88
CA LEU A 27 7.92 2.44 -0.07
C LEU A 27 8.09 3.35 1.17
N GLY A 28 9.07 4.25 1.15
CA GLY A 28 9.25 5.29 2.15
C GLY A 28 10.02 4.88 3.41
N ASN A 29 10.54 3.66 3.51
CA ASN A 29 11.33 3.19 4.67
C ASN A 29 10.62 3.45 6.02
N TRP A 30 9.35 3.07 6.09
CA TRP A 30 8.42 3.31 7.20
C TRP A 30 8.12 4.79 7.54
N ASN A 31 8.55 5.75 6.71
CA ASN A 31 8.10 7.14 6.77
C ASN A 31 6.82 7.33 5.95
N THR A 32 5.71 7.64 6.63
CA THR A 32 4.38 7.83 6.01
C THR A 32 4.28 9.05 5.10
N GLU A 33 5.19 10.02 5.23
CA GLU A 33 5.27 11.17 4.31
C GLU A 33 5.97 10.82 3.00
N SER A 34 6.75 9.74 2.97
CA SER A 34 7.43 9.23 1.78
C SER A 34 6.77 7.96 1.21
N ALA A 35 5.57 7.64 1.70
CA ALA A 35 4.80 6.48 1.28
C ALA A 35 4.29 6.62 -0.17
N LEU A 36 4.08 5.49 -0.83
CA LEU A 36 3.45 5.45 -2.14
C LEU A 36 1.97 5.82 -2.02
N GLU A 37 1.53 6.86 -2.71
CA GLU A 37 0.11 7.23 -2.79
C GLU A 37 -0.65 6.31 -3.76
N LEU A 38 -1.83 5.87 -3.34
CA LEU A 38 -2.72 5.06 -4.18
C LEU A 38 -3.76 5.95 -4.85
N VAL A 39 -4.05 5.63 -6.10
CA VAL A 39 -5.08 6.28 -6.90
C VAL A 39 -6.36 5.46 -6.82
N ARG A 40 -7.49 6.16 -6.69
CA ARG A 40 -8.80 5.53 -6.72
C ARG A 40 -9.16 5.13 -8.15
N GLY A 41 -9.54 3.85 -8.36
CA GLY A 41 -9.81 3.36 -9.71
C GLY A 41 -11.06 3.96 -10.37
N SER A 42 -12.14 4.12 -9.61
CA SER A 42 -13.31 4.90 -10.02
C SER A 42 -14.05 5.43 -8.80
N GLU A 43 -14.82 6.51 -8.95
CA GLU A 43 -15.59 7.09 -7.85
C GLU A 43 -16.68 6.17 -7.28
N ALA A 44 -17.04 5.11 -7.99
CA ALA A 44 -18.00 4.10 -7.55
C ALA A 44 -17.31 2.84 -6.99
N ALA A 45 -16.00 2.69 -7.16
CA ALA A 45 -15.27 1.54 -6.66
C ALA A 45 -14.64 1.83 -5.30
N ASP A 46 -14.75 0.85 -4.40
CA ASP A 46 -14.01 0.81 -3.14
C ASP A 46 -12.58 0.27 -3.35
N ILE A 47 -12.00 0.47 -4.55
CA ILE A 47 -10.70 -0.08 -4.94
C ILE A 47 -9.71 1.05 -5.19
N TRP A 48 -8.58 0.95 -4.50
CA TRP A 48 -7.42 1.83 -4.62
C TRP A 48 -6.25 1.04 -5.19
N HIS A 49 -5.50 1.64 -6.10
CA HIS A 49 -4.37 0.99 -6.73
C HIS A 49 -3.16 1.90 -6.88
N GLY A 50 -1.98 1.30 -6.96
CA GLY A 50 -0.73 2.00 -7.17
C GLY A 50 0.35 1.06 -7.64
N GLU A 51 1.33 1.59 -8.33
CA GLU A 51 2.43 0.80 -8.89
C GLU A 51 3.77 1.39 -8.45
N VAL A 52 4.73 0.52 -8.17
CA VAL A 52 6.09 0.90 -7.82
C VAL A 52 7.08 -0.09 -8.42
N GLN A 53 8.23 0.42 -8.84
CA GLN A 53 9.35 -0.42 -9.22
C GLN A 53 10.23 -0.66 -8.00
N LEU A 54 10.45 -1.92 -7.65
CA LEU A 54 11.37 -2.33 -6.58
C LEU A 54 12.62 -2.99 -7.22
N PRO A 55 13.59 -2.21 -7.73
CA PRO A 55 14.76 -2.75 -8.41
C PRO A 55 15.76 -3.40 -7.43
N SER A 56 15.83 -2.90 -6.20
CA SER A 56 16.85 -3.28 -5.21
C SER A 56 16.48 -4.51 -4.37
N LEU A 57 15.25 -5.02 -4.51
CA LEU A 57 14.74 -6.13 -3.71
C LEU A 57 14.73 -7.44 -4.52
N SER A 58 15.35 -8.47 -3.96
CA SER A 58 15.44 -9.82 -4.57
C SER A 58 14.71 -10.90 -3.78
N GLY A 59 14.03 -10.54 -2.68
CA GLY A 59 13.43 -11.49 -1.75
C GLY A 59 12.03 -11.10 -1.30
N ARG A 60 11.83 -11.07 0.01
CA ARG A 60 10.59 -10.61 0.66
C ARG A 60 10.71 -9.14 1.06
N PHE A 61 9.57 -8.46 1.13
CA PHE A 61 9.49 -7.12 1.69
C PHE A 61 8.24 -7.00 2.56
N GLU A 62 8.33 -6.12 3.54
CA GLU A 62 7.24 -5.81 4.45
C GLU A 62 6.62 -4.46 4.11
N PHE A 63 5.30 -4.36 4.30
CA PHE A 63 4.54 -3.14 4.06
C PHE A 63 3.28 -3.09 4.92
N LYS A 64 2.66 -1.92 4.97
CA LYS A 64 1.31 -1.69 5.47
C LYS A 64 0.58 -0.68 4.59
N PHE A 65 -0.75 -0.74 4.64
CA PHE A 65 -1.60 0.33 4.15
C PHE A 65 -1.84 1.39 5.24
N THR A 66 -1.93 2.65 4.84
CA THR A 66 -2.32 3.75 5.72
C THR A 66 -3.41 4.60 5.08
N ALA A 67 -4.44 4.97 5.83
CA ALA A 67 -5.45 5.94 5.46
C ALA A 67 -5.07 7.32 6.01
N VAL A 68 -5.26 8.36 5.20
CA VAL A 68 -4.99 9.76 5.56
C VAL A 68 -6.32 10.49 5.67
N ALA A 69 -6.53 11.17 6.79
CA ALA A 69 -7.70 12.01 7.01
C ALA A 69 -7.47 13.44 6.47
N GLN A 70 -8.52 14.26 6.42
CA GLN A 70 -8.45 15.63 5.86
C GLN A 70 -7.51 16.55 6.65
N ASP A 71 -7.35 16.30 7.95
CA ASP A 71 -6.40 17.01 8.83
C ASP A 71 -4.95 16.53 8.70
N ARG A 72 -4.68 15.61 7.76
CA ARG A 72 -3.41 14.91 7.53
C ARG A 72 -3.01 13.90 8.61
N SER A 73 -3.91 13.57 9.54
CA SER A 73 -3.66 12.45 10.46
C SER A 73 -3.60 11.14 9.68
N VAL A 74 -2.71 10.25 10.12
CA VAL A 74 -2.45 8.96 9.46
C VAL A 74 -2.94 7.83 10.35
N THR A 75 -3.84 7.01 9.82
CA THR A 75 -4.32 5.77 10.46
C THR A 75 -3.70 4.58 9.75
N TRP A 76 -3.02 3.74 10.52
CA TRP A 76 -2.47 2.48 10.02
C TRP A 76 -3.56 1.43 9.91
N GLU A 77 -3.42 0.51 8.95
CA GLU A 77 -4.36 -0.61 8.88
C GLU A 77 -4.37 -1.44 10.17
N PRO A 78 -5.57 -1.83 10.66
CA PRO A 78 -5.74 -2.46 11.97
C PRO A 78 -5.46 -3.97 11.92
N ILE A 79 -4.29 -4.36 11.42
CA ILE A 79 -3.78 -5.74 11.49
C ILE A 79 -2.62 -5.85 12.47
N ASN A 80 -2.46 -7.04 13.05
CA ASN A 80 -1.30 -7.38 13.86
C ASN A 80 -0.07 -7.60 12.97
N GLY A 81 1.05 -6.94 13.30
CA GLY A 81 2.28 -7.03 12.51
C GLY A 81 2.16 -6.37 11.14
N ASN A 82 3.15 -6.61 10.26
CA ASN A 82 3.22 -6.08 8.90
C ASN A 82 2.69 -7.10 7.88
N ARG A 83 2.23 -6.63 6.72
CA ARG A 83 2.03 -7.51 5.57
C ARG A 83 3.40 -7.87 4.99
N GLU A 84 3.54 -9.10 4.50
CA GLU A 84 4.74 -9.57 3.82
C GLU A 84 4.38 -10.02 2.40
N ALA A 85 5.23 -9.66 1.43
CA ALA A 85 5.12 -10.12 0.05
C ALA A 85 6.47 -10.64 -0.45
N SER A 86 6.42 -11.74 -1.20
CA SER A 86 7.60 -12.38 -1.79
C SER A 86 7.70 -12.06 -3.28
N LEU A 87 8.87 -11.59 -3.71
CA LEU A 87 9.15 -11.32 -5.12
C LEU A 87 9.52 -12.60 -5.88
N ALA A 88 10.05 -13.63 -5.20
CA ALA A 88 10.35 -14.98 -5.73
C ALA A 88 10.97 -15.02 -7.14
N GLY A 89 11.87 -14.06 -7.48
CA GLY A 89 12.51 -13.97 -8.79
C GLY A 89 11.59 -13.57 -9.95
N ARG A 90 10.42 -13.00 -9.67
CA ARG A 90 9.43 -12.55 -10.66
C ARG A 90 9.80 -11.17 -11.22
N ASP A 91 9.45 -10.91 -12.47
CA ASP A 91 9.57 -9.58 -13.08
C ASP A 91 8.45 -8.63 -12.63
N SER A 92 7.29 -9.20 -12.27
CA SER A 92 6.15 -8.49 -11.71
C SER A 92 5.44 -9.23 -10.58
N LEU A 93 4.79 -8.48 -9.71
CA LEU A 93 3.95 -9.00 -8.62
C LEU A 93 2.68 -8.14 -8.50
N ARG A 94 1.52 -8.80 -8.37
CA ARG A 94 0.26 -8.14 -8.01
C ARG A 94 -0.12 -8.51 -6.58
N VAL A 95 -0.30 -7.51 -5.74
CA VAL A 95 -0.78 -7.62 -4.36
C VAL A 95 -2.23 -7.17 -4.32
N VAL A 96 -3.11 -8.03 -3.82
CA VAL A 96 -4.54 -7.70 -3.61
C VAL A 96 -4.88 -7.89 -2.14
N ALA A 97 -5.53 -6.90 -1.54
CA ALA A 97 -5.89 -6.93 -0.13
C ALA A 97 -7.24 -6.25 0.15
N ASP A 98 -7.82 -6.52 1.33
CA ASP A 98 -8.84 -5.69 1.94
C ASP A 98 -8.21 -4.97 3.14
N PHE A 99 -8.42 -3.65 3.26
CA PHE A 99 -7.81 -2.85 4.33
C PHE A 99 -8.23 -3.37 5.71
N GLY A 100 -7.25 -3.65 6.57
CA GLY A 100 -7.51 -4.18 7.91
C GLY A 100 -7.89 -5.67 7.97
N ARG A 101 -7.79 -6.40 6.85
CA ARG A 101 -8.02 -7.86 6.81
C ARG A 101 -6.78 -8.62 6.34
N THR A 102 -6.48 -9.73 7.00
CA THR A 102 -5.39 -10.65 6.68
C THR A 102 -5.84 -11.77 5.77
#